data_AF-M0DRW9-F1
#
_entry.id   AF-M0DRW9-F1
#
_cell.length_a   1.000
_cell.length_b   1.000
_cell.length_c   1.000
_cell.angle_alpha   90.00
_cell.angle_beta   90.00
_cell.angle_gamma   90.00
#
_symmetry.space_group_name_H-M   'P 1'
#
loop_
_entity.id
_entity.type
_entity.pdbx_description
1 polymer ?
#
loop_
_entity_poly.entity_id
_entity_poly.type
_entity_poly.pdbx_seq_one_letter_code
_entity_poly.pdbx_strand_id
1 'polypeptide(L)'
;MVTWQQRSVTWWRDMGAGVVTAAAALAASLLYLLVAMVVPLRLSPDAQYWVGHAPQFAFVAGFVLGTIVWRRLMSRVSTPEQGAFVGSAMALGIVALVPILAGVYVLLFPLLLSIVTGQGLHYAIQLYPESLWTAVDVTRTVATAWSPLVGALLVPLGAVAGWASQRRRRLSGH
;
A
#
# COMPACT_ATOMS: atom_id res chain seq x y z
N MET A 1 4.63 -0.77 -36.45
CA MET A 1 5.80 -0.50 -35.57
C MET A 1 5.55 0.64 -34.58
N VAL A 2 4.97 1.77 -34.98
CA VAL A 2 4.71 2.94 -34.10
C VAL A 2 3.83 2.63 -32.87
N THR A 3 2.81 1.77 -33.03
CA THR A 3 1.91 1.37 -31.93
C THR A 3 2.59 0.52 -30.86
N TRP A 4 3.60 -0.26 -31.22
CA TRP A 4 4.36 -1.11 -30.29
C TRP A 4 5.33 -0.28 -29.43
N GLN A 5 6.02 0.70 -30.03
CA GLN A 5 6.89 1.64 -29.31
C GLN A 5 6.09 2.56 -28.37
N GLN A 6 4.92 3.06 -28.77
CA GLN A 6 4.07 3.85 -27.87
C GLN A 6 3.55 3.02 -26.69
N ARG A 7 3.21 1.74 -26.93
CA ARG A 7 2.73 0.84 -25.87
C ARG A 7 3.84 0.48 -24.88
N SER A 8 5.08 0.29 -25.34
CA SER A 8 6.21 0.02 -24.44
C SER A 8 6.58 1.24 -23.59
N VAL A 9 6.68 2.43 -24.20
CA VAL A 9 7.01 3.67 -23.47
C VAL A 9 5.97 4.00 -22.40
N THR A 10 4.69 3.77 -22.69
CA THR A 10 3.62 3.98 -21.71
C THR A 10 3.66 2.97 -20.58
N TRP A 11 3.94 1.69 -20.87
CA TRP A 11 4.11 0.65 -19.86
C TRP A 11 5.28 0.94 -18.90
N TRP A 12 6.43 1.37 -19.42
CA TRP A 12 7.59 1.75 -18.60
C TRP A 12 7.30 2.95 -17.69
N ARG A 13 6.54 3.94 -18.16
CA ARG A 13 6.11 5.08 -17.34
C ARG A 13 5.15 4.67 -16.24
N ASP A 14 4.21 3.78 -16.54
CA ASP A 14 3.22 3.29 -15.57
C ASP A 14 3.91 2.43 -14.49
N MET A 15 4.86 1.58 -14.89
CA MET A 15 5.75 0.88 -13.94
C MET A 15 6.58 1.84 -13.10
N GLY A 16 7.15 2.88 -13.70
CA GLY A 16 7.93 3.89 -12.97
C GLY A 16 7.10 4.63 -11.91
N ALA A 17 5.85 5.00 -12.23
CA ALA A 17 4.93 5.58 -11.26
C ALA A 17 4.64 4.60 -10.12
N GLY A 18 4.39 3.33 -10.43
CA GLY A 18 4.23 2.26 -9.45
C GLY A 18 5.42 2.07 -8.53
N VAL A 19 6.65 2.07 -9.06
CA VAL A 19 7.86 1.93 -8.25
C VAL A 19 8.04 3.12 -7.31
N VAL A 20 7.80 4.34 -7.79
CA VAL A 20 7.93 5.56 -6.97
C VAL A 20 6.89 5.56 -5.85
N THR A 21 5.63 5.24 -6.13
CA THR A 21 4.58 5.17 -5.11
C THR A 21 4.83 4.03 -4.12
N ALA A 22 5.31 2.89 -4.58
CA ALA A 22 5.70 1.77 -3.72
C ALA A 22 6.86 2.15 -2.79
N ALA A 23 7.89 2.80 -3.32
CA ALA A 23 9.04 3.27 -2.54
C ALA A 23 8.62 4.33 -1.51
N ALA A 24 7.76 5.29 -1.88
CA ALA A 24 7.25 6.30 -0.96
C ALA A 24 6.39 5.67 0.16
N ALA A 25 5.50 4.73 -0.18
CA ALA A 25 4.69 4.00 0.79
C ALA A 25 5.55 3.16 1.74
N LEU A 26 6.56 2.48 1.20
CA LEU A 26 7.52 1.71 1.99
C LEU A 26 8.32 2.62 2.93
N ALA A 27 8.88 3.73 2.43
CA ALA A 27 9.63 4.67 3.24
C ALA A 27 8.79 5.25 4.38
N ALA A 28 7.56 5.68 4.09
CA ALA A 28 6.62 6.17 5.10
C ALA A 28 6.29 5.08 6.14
N SER A 29 6.14 3.82 5.70
CA SER A 29 5.90 2.69 6.59
C SER A 29 7.12 2.23 7.39
N LEU A 30 8.34 2.44 6.90
CA LEU A 30 9.57 2.14 7.65
C LEU A 30 9.81 3.19 8.74
N LEU A 31 9.49 4.46 8.46
CA LEU A 31 9.49 5.52 9.47
C LEU A 31 8.52 5.20 10.62
N TYR A 32 7.39 4.55 10.34
CA TYR A 32 6.49 4.04 11.38
C TYR A 32 7.18 3.04 12.32
N LEU A 33 8.00 2.11 11.80
CA LEU A 33 8.70 1.14 12.66
C LEU A 33 9.66 1.84 13.64
N LEU A 34 10.32 2.91 13.19
CA LEU A 34 11.17 3.73 14.06
C LEU A 34 10.36 4.41 15.17
N VAL A 35 9.17 4.93 14.85
CA VAL A 35 8.25 5.52 15.85
C VAL A 35 7.74 4.44 16.83
N ALA A 36 7.38 3.26 16.33
CA ALA A 36 6.89 2.15 17.13
C ALA A 36 7.95 1.56 18.09
N MET A 37 9.25 1.69 17.78
CA MET A 37 10.33 1.32 18.70
C MET A 37 10.45 2.28 19.89
N VAL A 38 10.05 3.53 19.73
CA VAL A 38 10.20 4.58 20.76
C VAL A 38 8.89 4.78 21.53
N VAL A 39 7.74 4.57 20.89
CA VAL A 39 6.42 4.69 21.50
C VAL A 39 5.90 3.28 21.79
N PRO A 40 5.78 2.89 23.07
CA PRO A 40 5.29 1.56 23.43
C PRO A 40 3.81 1.42 23.05
N LEU A 41 3.56 0.89 21.85
CA LEU A 41 2.24 0.46 21.44
C LEU A 41 1.89 -0.78 22.26
N ARG A 42 0.86 -0.67 23.11
CA ARG A 42 0.35 -1.77 23.96
C ARG A 42 -0.41 -2.80 23.11
N LEU A 43 0.27 -3.40 22.15
CA LEU A 43 -0.24 -4.44 21.26
C LEU A 43 0.00 -5.82 21.87
N SER A 44 -0.90 -6.77 21.60
CA SER A 44 -0.65 -8.18 21.91
C SER A 44 0.53 -8.71 21.08
N PRO A 45 1.20 -9.81 21.51
CA PRO A 45 2.29 -10.41 20.75
C PRO A 45 1.90 -10.75 19.31
N ASP A 46 0.69 -11.30 19.10
CA ASP A 46 0.17 -11.60 17.77
C ASP A 46 -0.01 -10.32 16.94
N ALA A 47 -0.59 -9.28 17.54
CA ALA A 47 -0.75 -8.00 16.87
C ALA A 47 0.59 -7.37 16.49
N GLN A 48 1.62 -7.50 17.33
CA GLN A 48 2.98 -7.04 17.01
C GLN A 48 3.57 -7.80 15.81
N TYR A 49 3.42 -9.12 15.79
CA TYR A 49 3.88 -9.97 14.68
C TYR A 49 3.25 -9.53 13.36
N TRP A 50 1.92 -9.42 13.31
CA TRP A 50 1.20 -9.10 12.07
C TRP A 50 1.38 -7.65 11.62
N VAL A 51 1.43 -6.69 12.55
CA VAL A 51 1.73 -5.29 12.23
C VAL A 51 3.14 -5.12 11.66
N GLY A 52 4.10 -5.98 12.05
CA GLY A 52 5.44 -6.02 11.49
C GLY A 52 5.48 -6.23 9.97
N HIS A 53 4.43 -6.83 9.38
CA HIS A 53 4.31 -7.03 7.94
C HIS A 53 3.68 -5.85 7.18
N ALA A 54 3.14 -4.84 7.87
CA ALA A 54 2.52 -3.66 7.25
C ALA A 54 3.39 -2.95 6.18
N PRO A 55 4.73 -2.81 6.34
CA PRO A 55 5.57 -2.21 5.31
C PRO A 55 5.59 -2.98 3.98
N GLN A 56 5.51 -4.32 4.03
CA GLN A 56 5.47 -5.17 2.84
C GLN A 56 4.16 -4.94 2.08
N PHE A 57 3.04 -4.90 2.81
CA PHE A 57 1.74 -4.59 2.22
C PHE A 57 1.65 -3.15 1.70
N ALA A 58 2.29 -2.19 2.36
CA ALA A 58 2.36 -0.80 1.90
C ALA A 58 3.11 -0.69 0.56
N PHE A 59 4.20 -1.44 0.40
CA PHE A 59 4.90 -1.54 -0.88
C PHE A 59 4.01 -2.11 -1.97
N VAL A 60 3.35 -3.25 -1.71
CA VAL A 60 2.46 -3.91 -2.68
C VAL A 60 1.28 -3.01 -3.06
N ALA A 61 0.60 -2.42 -2.07
CA ALA A 61 -0.50 -1.48 -2.27
C ALA A 61 -0.06 -0.26 -3.08
N GLY A 62 1.09 0.33 -2.73
CA GLY A 62 1.69 1.45 -3.44
C GLY A 62 2.02 1.10 -4.90
N PHE A 63 2.57 -0.09 -5.15
CA PHE A 63 2.89 -0.56 -6.50
C PHE A 63 1.63 -0.75 -7.34
N VAL A 64 0.64 -1.48 -6.83
CA VAL A 64 -0.61 -1.78 -7.54
C VAL A 64 -1.39 -0.50 -7.84
N LEU A 65 -1.58 0.37 -6.84
CA LEU A 65 -2.29 1.63 -7.05
C LEU A 65 -1.50 2.58 -7.96
N GLY A 66 -0.18 2.67 -7.81
CA GLY A 66 0.65 3.52 -8.67
C GLY A 66 0.68 3.07 -10.13
N THR A 67 0.79 1.77 -10.39
CA THR A 67 0.80 1.24 -11.76
C THR A 67 -0.55 1.35 -12.45
N ILE A 68 -1.64 1.02 -11.74
CA ILE A 68 -2.97 0.90 -12.35
C ILE A 68 -3.72 2.24 -12.35
N VAL A 69 -3.66 2.96 -11.24
CA VAL A 69 -4.56 4.09 -10.97
C VAL A 69 -3.95 5.42 -11.38
N TRP A 70 -2.63 5.60 -11.23
CA TRP A 70 -1.95 6.88 -11.46
C TRP A 70 -2.24 7.47 -12.83
N ARG A 71 -2.01 6.71 -13.91
CA ARG A 71 -2.23 7.21 -15.28
C ARG A 71 -3.70 7.48 -15.55
N ARG A 72 -4.60 6.60 -15.09
CA ARG A 72 -6.04 6.72 -15.35
C ARG A 72 -6.63 7.96 -14.70
N LEU A 73 -6.15 8.34 -13.52
CA LEU A 73 -6.58 9.56 -12.83
C LEU A 73 -5.85 10.78 -13.38
N MET A 74 -4.53 10.73 -13.56
CA MET A 74 -3.75 11.89 -14.01
C MET A 74 -3.97 12.29 -15.48
N SER A 75 -4.57 11.43 -16.30
CA SER A 75 -5.03 11.82 -17.65
C SER A 75 -6.32 12.66 -17.63
N ARG A 76 -7.09 12.61 -16.54
CA ARG A 76 -8.36 13.34 -16.38
C ARG A 76 -8.19 14.67 -15.64
N VAL A 77 -7.02 14.88 -15.06
CA VAL A 77 -6.67 16.08 -14.30
C VAL A 77 -6.09 17.13 -15.23
N SER A 78 -6.57 18.36 -15.11
CA SER A 78 -6.09 19.51 -15.89
C SER A 78 -5.37 20.56 -15.05
N THR A 79 -5.61 20.63 -13.74
CA THR A 79 -5.00 21.64 -12.85
C THR A 79 -4.04 21.03 -11.82
N PRO A 80 -3.04 21.80 -11.33
CA PRO A 80 -2.18 21.34 -10.23
C PRO A 80 -2.94 21.01 -8.95
N GLU A 81 -4.01 21.73 -8.64
CA GLU A 81 -4.87 21.48 -7.47
C GLU A 81 -5.60 20.14 -7.57
N GLN A 82 -6.17 19.84 -8.75
CA GLN A 82 -6.77 18.52 -9.02
C GLN A 82 -5.70 17.41 -8.96
N GLY A 83 -4.47 17.71 -9.37
CA GLY A 83 -3.31 16.81 -9.22
C GLY A 83 -3.02 16.51 -7.76
N ALA A 84 -3.01 17.54 -6.91
CA ALA A 84 -2.84 17.38 -5.48
C ALA A 84 -3.95 16.51 -4.87
N PHE A 85 -5.21 16.78 -5.23
CA PHE A 85 -6.35 16.00 -4.75
C PHE A 85 -6.24 14.52 -5.13
N VAL A 86 -5.92 14.21 -6.38
CA VAL A 86 -5.72 12.83 -6.84
C VAL A 86 -4.56 12.15 -6.10
N GLY A 87 -3.46 12.88 -5.90
CA GLY A 87 -2.32 12.39 -5.13
C GLY A 87 -2.68 12.03 -3.69
N SER A 88 -3.42 12.91 -3.00
CA SER A 88 -3.96 12.64 -1.66
C SER A 88 -4.91 11.44 -1.64
N ALA A 89 -5.82 11.34 -2.61
CA ALA A 89 -6.77 10.25 -2.71
C ALA A 89 -6.07 8.90 -2.94
N MET A 90 -5.01 8.87 -3.76
CA MET A 90 -4.20 7.67 -3.94
C MET A 90 -3.46 7.26 -2.68
N ALA A 91 -2.87 8.21 -1.95
CA ALA A 91 -2.24 7.95 -0.67
C ALA A 91 -3.24 7.39 0.36
N LEU A 92 -4.45 7.97 0.44
CA LEU A 92 -5.54 7.43 1.27
C LEU A 92 -5.94 6.02 0.83
N GLY A 93 -5.97 5.75 -0.48
CA GLY A 93 -6.22 4.42 -1.03
C GLY A 93 -5.19 3.39 -0.55
N ILE A 94 -3.90 3.76 -0.51
CA ILE A 94 -2.84 2.89 0.04
C ILE A 94 -3.09 2.65 1.53
N VAL A 95 -3.34 3.72 2.30
CA VAL A 95 -3.55 3.66 3.75
C VAL A 95 -4.76 2.79 4.13
N ALA A 96 -5.81 2.79 3.30
CA ALA A 96 -6.99 1.96 3.48
C ALA A 96 -6.80 0.51 3.01
N LEU A 97 -5.99 0.29 1.96
CA LEU A 97 -5.78 -1.04 1.39
C LEU A 97 -4.87 -1.92 2.26
N VAL A 98 -3.88 -1.33 2.93
CA VAL A 98 -2.91 -2.07 3.76
C VAL A 98 -3.56 -2.89 4.89
N PRO A 99 -4.50 -2.35 5.70
CA PRO A 99 -5.23 -3.14 6.69
C PRO A 99 -5.98 -4.33 6.07
N ILE A 100 -6.60 -4.14 4.90
CA ILE A 100 -7.35 -5.18 4.19
C ILE A 100 -6.40 -6.30 3.75
N LEU A 101 -5.24 -5.94 3.17
CA LEU A 101 -4.23 -6.91 2.76
C LEU A 101 -3.68 -7.70 3.95
N ALA A 102 -3.46 -7.05 5.10
CA ALA A 102 -3.02 -7.72 6.31
C ALA A 102 -4.06 -8.74 6.80
N GLY A 103 -5.34 -8.37 6.87
CA GLY A 103 -6.42 -9.29 7.24
C GLY A 103 -6.55 -10.46 6.26
N VAL A 104 -6.51 -10.18 4.95
CA VAL A 104 -6.56 -11.23 3.91
C VAL A 104 -5.37 -12.18 4.03
N TYR A 105 -4.18 -11.67 4.34
CA TYR A 105 -2.99 -12.51 4.54
C TYR A 105 -3.17 -13.48 5.71
N VAL A 106 -3.73 -13.02 6.84
CA VAL A 106 -4.04 -13.87 8.00
C VAL A 106 -5.07 -14.94 7.65
N LEU A 107 -6.13 -14.58 6.91
CA LEU A 107 -7.14 -15.54 6.45
C LEU A 107 -6.53 -16.62 5.54
N LEU A 108 -5.57 -16.25 4.70
CA LEU A 108 -4.88 -17.16 3.80
C LEU A 108 -3.75 -17.94 4.50
N PHE A 109 -3.38 -17.60 5.72
CA PHE A 109 -2.25 -18.20 6.42
C PHE A 109 -2.37 -19.73 6.61
N PRO A 110 -3.53 -20.30 6.99
CA PRO A 110 -3.68 -21.76 7.08
C PRO A 110 -3.48 -22.46 5.72
N LEU A 111 -3.91 -21.82 4.63
CA LEU A 111 -3.69 -22.34 3.28
C LEU A 111 -2.20 -22.32 2.92
N LEU A 112 -1.52 -21.20 3.20
CA LEU A 112 -0.07 -21.08 3.00
C LEU A 112 0.69 -22.11 3.83
N LEU A 113 0.31 -22.31 5.08
CA LEU A 113 0.89 -23.30 5.99
C LEU A 113 0.73 -24.72 5.43
N SER A 114 -0.46 -25.05 4.94
CA SER A 114 -0.73 -26.35 4.29
C SER A 114 0.18 -26.58 3.08
N ILE A 115 0.36 -25.58 2.22
CA ILE A 115 1.22 -25.67 1.04
C ILE A 115 2.69 -25.85 1.44
N VAL A 116 3.19 -25.05 2.38
CA VAL A 116 4.61 -25.04 2.79
C VAL A 116 4.99 -26.32 3.54
N THR A 117 4.11 -26.82 4.40
CA THR A 117 4.37 -28.02 5.21
C THR A 117 4.05 -29.32 4.46
N GLY A 118 3.36 -29.24 3.32
CA GLY A 118 2.82 -30.39 2.60
C GLY A 118 1.71 -31.13 3.36
N GLN A 119 1.28 -30.62 4.51
CA GLN A 119 0.23 -31.19 5.33
C GLN A 119 -1.14 -30.74 4.80
N GLY A 120 -2.16 -31.58 4.92
CA GLY A 120 -3.51 -31.26 4.45
C GLY A 120 -4.10 -30.04 5.17
N LEU A 121 -4.98 -29.29 4.48
CA LEU A 121 -5.61 -28.06 5.01
C LEU A 121 -6.29 -28.28 6.37
N HIS A 122 -6.86 -29.46 6.60
CA HIS A 122 -7.47 -29.81 7.87
C HIS A 122 -6.49 -29.73 9.05
N TYR A 123 -5.27 -30.20 8.87
CA TYR A 123 -4.21 -30.10 9.88
C TYR A 123 -3.80 -28.65 10.13
N ALA A 124 -3.68 -27.86 9.06
CA ALA A 124 -3.33 -26.43 9.19
C ALA A 124 -4.41 -25.62 9.90
N ILE A 125 -5.69 -25.92 9.67
CA ILE A 125 -6.81 -25.27 10.38
C ILE A 125 -6.83 -25.69 11.86
N GLN A 126 -6.50 -26.94 12.19
CA GLN A 126 -6.38 -27.36 13.60
C GLN A 126 -5.24 -26.64 14.31
N LEU A 127 -4.13 -26.37 13.61
CA LEU A 127 -3.01 -25.62 14.15
C LEU A 127 -3.35 -24.13 14.36
N TYR A 128 -4.29 -23.59 13.58
CA TYR A 128 -4.66 -22.17 13.60
C TYR A 128 -6.19 -21.97 13.47
N PRO A 129 -6.96 -22.31 14.51
CA PRO A 129 -8.42 -22.44 14.43
C PRO A 129 -9.18 -21.11 14.39
N GLU A 130 -8.62 -20.04 14.96
CA GLU A 130 -9.29 -18.74 15.09
C GLU A 130 -8.90 -17.72 14.01
N SER A 131 -8.50 -18.19 12.83
CA SER A 131 -7.98 -17.36 11.73
C SER A 131 -8.88 -16.18 11.36
N LEU A 132 -10.21 -16.34 11.41
CA LEU A 132 -11.17 -15.29 11.09
C LEU A 132 -11.16 -14.15 12.13
N TRP A 133 -11.19 -14.48 13.41
CA TRP A 133 -11.16 -13.47 14.48
C TRP A 133 -9.81 -12.78 14.53
N THR A 134 -8.72 -13.52 14.35
CA THR A 134 -7.39 -12.93 14.24
C THR A 134 -7.28 -11.98 13.05
N ALA A 135 -7.86 -12.32 11.90
CA ALA A 135 -7.85 -11.44 10.74
C ALA A 135 -8.60 -10.12 11.01
N VAL A 136 -9.73 -10.17 11.71
CA VAL A 136 -10.48 -8.97 12.12
C VAL A 136 -9.65 -8.12 13.07
N ASP A 137 -9.04 -8.72 14.08
CA ASP A 137 -8.22 -8.01 15.07
C ASP A 137 -6.97 -7.39 14.45
N VAL A 138 -6.30 -8.10 13.53
CA VAL A 138 -5.16 -7.58 12.77
C VAL A 138 -5.58 -6.43 11.89
N THR A 139 -6.67 -6.56 11.14
CA THR A 139 -7.20 -5.49 10.29
C THR A 139 -7.48 -4.24 11.13
N ARG A 140 -8.18 -4.40 12.25
CA ARG A 140 -8.50 -3.30 13.18
C ARG A 140 -7.23 -2.67 13.74
N THR A 141 -6.26 -3.47 14.14
CA THR A 141 -5.01 -3.00 14.72
C THR A 141 -4.20 -2.19 13.71
N VAL A 142 -3.99 -2.71 12.49
CA VAL A 142 -3.27 -1.99 11.43
C VAL A 142 -4.02 -0.70 11.08
N ALA A 143 -5.35 -0.74 10.99
CA ALA A 143 -6.16 0.44 10.70
C ALA A 143 -6.09 1.54 11.79
N THR A 144 -5.87 1.17 13.05
CA THR A 144 -5.89 2.14 14.17
C THR A 144 -4.50 2.57 14.63
N ALA A 145 -3.52 1.67 14.58
CA ALA A 145 -2.16 1.93 15.06
C ALA A 145 -1.19 2.35 13.95
N TRP A 146 -1.36 1.83 12.72
CA TRP A 146 -0.44 2.10 11.60
C TRP A 146 -0.99 3.16 10.64
N SER A 147 -2.26 3.03 10.21
CA SER A 147 -2.85 3.89 9.18
C SER A 147 -2.84 5.39 9.50
N PRO A 148 -3.14 5.86 10.73
CA PRO A 148 -3.11 7.30 11.03
C PRO A 148 -1.70 7.89 10.91
N LEU A 149 -0.68 7.18 11.41
CA LEU A 149 0.71 7.64 11.41
C LEU A 149 1.29 7.68 9.99
N VAL A 150 1.11 6.60 9.24
CA VAL A 150 1.58 6.55 7.84
C VAL A 150 0.76 7.49 6.97
N GLY A 151 -0.55 7.60 7.19
CA GLY A 151 -1.42 8.53 6.47
C GLY A 151 -1.04 9.99 6.66
N ALA A 152 -0.64 10.39 7.87
CA ALA A 152 -0.18 11.75 8.16
C ALA A 152 1.05 12.16 7.34
N LEU A 153 1.89 11.19 6.93
CA LEU A 153 3.04 11.42 6.06
C LEU A 153 2.69 11.25 4.58
N LEU A 154 2.02 10.15 4.24
CA LEU A 154 1.82 9.73 2.86
C LEU A 154 0.82 10.63 2.13
N VAL A 155 -0.20 11.15 2.82
CA VAL A 155 -1.22 12.02 2.21
C VAL A 155 -0.62 13.35 1.74
N PRO A 156 0.11 14.13 2.57
CA PRO A 156 0.81 15.33 2.11
C PRO A 156 1.83 15.05 1.00
N LEU A 157 2.60 13.96 1.12
CA LEU A 157 3.56 13.56 0.07
C LEU A 157 2.87 13.27 -1.25
N GLY A 158 1.75 12.55 -1.21
CA GLY A 158 0.89 12.28 -2.36
C GLY A 158 0.39 13.58 -2.99
N ALA A 159 -0.11 14.51 -2.17
CA ALA A 159 -0.57 15.82 -2.63
C ALA A 159 0.52 16.60 -3.37
N VAL A 160 1.71 16.69 -2.79
CA VAL A 160 2.86 17.40 -3.39
C VAL A 160 3.30 16.72 -4.68
N ALA A 161 3.39 15.39 -4.71
CA ALA A 161 3.77 14.64 -5.91
C ALA A 161 2.77 14.82 -7.05
N GLY A 162 1.46 14.77 -6.73
CA GLY A 162 0.38 14.99 -7.69
C GLY A 162 0.38 16.42 -8.25
N TRP A 163 0.54 17.41 -7.39
CA TRP A 163 0.66 18.81 -7.78
C TRP A 163 1.88 19.06 -8.67
N ALA A 164 3.06 18.58 -8.26
CA ALA A 164 4.32 18.78 -8.98
C ALA A 164 4.28 18.11 -10.36
N SER A 165 3.68 16.91 -10.45
CA SER A 165 3.48 16.21 -11.72
C SER A 165 2.67 17.03 -12.72
N GLN A 166 1.54 17.60 -12.27
CA GLN A 166 0.68 18.41 -13.12
C GLN A 166 1.28 19.77 -13.45
N ARG A 167 1.96 20.42 -12.50
CA ARG A 167 2.69 21.66 -12.75
C ARG A 167 3.76 21.46 -13.83
N ARG A 168 4.52 20.36 -13.76
CA ARG A 168 5.52 20.02 -14.77
C ARG A 168 4.89 19.83 -16.14
N ARG A 169 3.78 19.08 -16.25
CA ARG A 169 3.07 18.87 -17.52
C ARG A 169 2.58 20.17 -18.16
N ARG A 170 2.11 21.12 -17.35
CA ARG A 170 1.73 22.45 -17.86
C ARG A 170 2.94 23.22 -18.41
N LEU A 171 4.08 23.14 -17.74
CA LEU A 171 5.30 23.84 -18.15
C LEU A 171 5.95 23.24 -19.42
N SER A 172 5.87 21.92 -19.62
CA SER A 172 6.38 21.25 -20.82
C SER A 172 5.35 21.11 -21.96
N GLY A 173 4.17 21.71 -21.81
CA GLY A 173 3.17 21.87 -22.87
C GLY A 173 3.38 23.13 -23.72
N HIS A 174 4.56 23.75 -23.65
CA HIS A 174 5.06 24.79 -24.55
C HIS A 174 6.31 24.26 -25.25
#